data_AF-A0A7M7JI48-F1
#
_entry.id   AF-A0A7M7JI48-F1
#
_cell.length_a   1.000
_cell.length_b   1.000
_cell.length_c   1.000
_cell.angle_alpha   90.00
_cell.angle_beta   90.00
_cell.angle_gamma   90.00
#
_symmetry.space_group_name_H-M   'P 1'
#
loop_
_entity.id
_entity.type
_entity.pdbx_description
1 polymer ?
#
loop_
_entity_poly.entity_id
_entity_poly.type
_entity_poly.pdbx_seq_one_letter_code
_entity_poly.pdbx_strand_id
1 'polypeptide(L)'
;MSEQEPTTQEVRGIELLVACEEHQRKEAGRKRKAEHEAQLKTLDGENAELGKDKEMLELHQKDDEEAELEDIVLGGSTWDKSRIESDEEVPIKKRMTTKMSHRNIDLDDHEESWSEEQQQSIEDDEIAIERKPVWEDDDDQCTVNSKHEDASFRDKTLSVKLREKHEKIFSRPKWATQAEKKIHLRNEEANQLLRTATSFVDTDPSMRPLGSGLLDFTRCPQMNKFCFQHSPLVALAFHPSSEIAMTAHKNGVITFFNIDAKECNKIQSVYFKDFDISCAKLSSDGMQMMAGSIRYRSLHCYDLMSGTRTQVTFPKAHELTHMKRFEVSPCGRYLAIHGRFGKMYVICAQTKQQIATLKMNEDVTSTVFTRDGRMISHGQNYVYLWDIGVRRCVQKFLDDGCLKGQTLALSADERFLATGCDSGIVNVYDAQYLLKGRDASRTPKPLKCVKNIVTPVTSLAFNESSEILLIASRYKPEAVKMVHTGSLTAFSNFPGVRHKFRNPSCAAFSPNGGFLALGSTIGAANLIRINHYGNY
;
A
#
# COMPACT_ATOMS: atom_id res chain seq x y z
N MET A 1 28.96 -26.36 58.79
CA MET A 1 28.05 -25.36 58.21
C MET A 1 26.68 -25.97 58.22
N SER A 2 25.85 -25.59 59.17
CA SER A 2 24.53 -26.15 59.44
C SER A 2 23.52 -25.66 58.39
N GLU A 3 22.92 -26.59 57.65
CA GLU A 3 21.76 -26.33 56.79
C GLU A 3 20.56 -25.97 57.67
N GLN A 4 19.96 -24.80 57.39
CA GLN A 4 18.72 -24.36 58.03
C GLN A 4 17.55 -25.00 57.27
N GLU A 5 16.79 -25.86 57.94
CA GLU A 5 15.50 -26.32 57.44
C GLU A 5 14.49 -25.15 57.40
N PRO A 6 13.67 -25.04 56.35
CA PRO A 6 12.68 -23.97 56.24
C PRO A 6 11.60 -24.13 57.30
N THR A 7 11.29 -23.02 57.98
CA THR A 7 10.31 -22.98 59.06
C THR A 7 8.90 -23.32 58.55
N THR A 8 8.13 -24.05 59.37
CA THR A 8 6.79 -24.57 59.08
C THR A 8 5.73 -23.51 58.69
N GLN A 9 6.03 -22.22 58.83
CA GLN A 9 5.19 -21.13 58.35
C GLN A 9 5.35 -20.83 56.86
N GLU A 10 6.54 -21.03 56.27
CA GLU A 10 6.77 -20.77 54.83
C GLU A 10 6.12 -21.84 53.94
N VAL A 11 6.11 -23.10 54.40
CA VAL A 11 5.44 -24.20 53.67
C VAL A 11 3.92 -24.00 53.62
N ARG A 12 3.31 -23.53 54.71
CA ARG A 12 1.87 -23.20 54.75
C ARG A 12 1.49 -22.00 53.87
N GLY A 13 2.38 -21.03 53.73
CA GLY A 13 2.17 -19.88 52.84
C GLY A 13 2.15 -20.27 51.36
N ILE A 14 3.02 -21.20 50.96
CA ILE A 14 3.09 -21.71 49.59
C ILE A 14 1.86 -22.58 49.27
N GLU A 15 1.42 -23.44 50.19
CA GLU A 15 0.21 -24.26 50.02
C GLU A 15 -1.06 -23.41 49.86
N LEU A 16 -1.17 -22.29 50.59
CA LEU A 16 -2.29 -21.35 50.46
C LEU A 16 -2.30 -20.59 49.13
N LEU A 17 -1.12 -20.24 48.61
CA LEU A 17 -1.00 -19.58 47.30
C LEU A 17 -1.36 -20.52 46.15
N VAL A 18 -0.92 -21.78 46.21
CA VAL A 18 -1.28 -22.80 45.22
C VAL A 18 -2.79 -23.09 45.26
N ALA A 19 -3.38 -23.19 46.46
CA ALA A 19 -4.82 -23.35 46.61
C ALA A 19 -5.63 -22.16 46.05
N CYS A 20 -5.12 -20.93 46.20
CA CYS A 20 -5.73 -19.73 45.60
C CYS A 20 -5.67 -19.74 44.07
N GLU A 21 -4.53 -20.12 43.48
CA GLU A 21 -4.41 -20.22 42.02
C GLU A 21 -5.32 -21.31 41.43
N GLU A 22 -5.45 -22.46 42.11
CA GLU A 22 -6.37 -23.52 41.70
C GLU A 22 -7.84 -23.08 41.79
N HIS A 23 -8.20 -22.31 42.83
CA HIS A 23 -9.55 -21.75 42.97
C HIS A 23 -9.86 -20.75 41.86
N GLN A 24 -8.93 -19.85 41.55
CA GLN A 24 -9.07 -18.88 40.45
C GLN A 24 -9.19 -19.56 39.08
N ARG A 25 -8.44 -20.64 38.83
CA ARG A 25 -8.57 -21.45 37.60
C ARG A 25 -9.93 -22.14 37.50
N LYS A 26 -10.47 -22.67 38.62
CA LYS A 26 -11.81 -23.29 38.67
C LYS A 26 -12.92 -22.27 38.44
N GLU A 27 -12.82 -21.07 39.00
CA GLU A 27 -13.78 -19.99 38.75
C GLU A 27 -13.73 -19.48 37.31
N ALA A 28 -12.54 -19.34 36.73
CA ALA A 28 -12.39 -18.97 35.31
C ALA A 28 -13.01 -20.04 34.38
N GLY A 29 -12.86 -21.33 34.72
CA GLY A 29 -13.52 -22.42 34.01
C GLY A 29 -15.05 -22.38 34.12
N ARG A 30 -15.60 -22.05 35.30
CA ARG A 30 -17.05 -21.88 35.51
C ARG A 30 -17.61 -20.70 34.73
N LYS A 31 -16.90 -19.56 34.69
CA LYS A 31 -17.31 -18.40 33.89
C LYS A 31 -17.35 -18.70 32.38
N ARG A 32 -16.33 -19.37 31.85
CA ARG A 32 -16.32 -19.80 30.43
C ARG A 32 -17.46 -20.75 30.09
N LYS A 33 -17.78 -21.68 31.01
CA LYS A 33 -18.89 -22.61 30.81
C LYS A 33 -20.24 -21.88 30.83
N ALA A 34 -20.42 -20.93 31.74
CA ALA A 34 -21.63 -20.09 31.80
C ALA A 34 -21.78 -19.17 30.58
N GLU A 35 -20.68 -18.60 30.06
CA GLU A 35 -20.68 -17.79 28.84
C GLU A 35 -21.03 -18.63 27.60
N HIS A 36 -20.49 -19.85 27.49
CA HIS A 36 -20.82 -20.78 26.41
C HIS A 36 -22.28 -21.26 26.48
N GLU A 37 -22.80 -21.50 27.68
CA GLU A 37 -24.20 -21.91 27.89
C GLU A 37 -25.18 -20.74 27.65
N ALA A 38 -24.76 -19.49 27.91
CA ALA A 38 -25.50 -18.29 27.53
C ALA A 38 -25.51 -18.07 26.01
N GLN A 39 -24.39 -18.34 25.31
CA GLN A 39 -24.30 -18.26 23.85
C GLN A 39 -25.15 -19.32 23.14
N LEU A 40 -25.24 -20.54 23.70
CA LEU A 40 -26.16 -21.57 23.17
C LEU A 40 -27.63 -21.18 23.35
N LYS A 41 -28.01 -20.56 24.47
CA LYS A 41 -29.38 -20.10 24.69
C LYS A 41 -29.78 -18.92 23.79
N THR A 42 -28.83 -18.09 23.35
CA THR A 42 -29.10 -17.03 22.36
C THR A 42 -29.27 -17.60 20.94
N LEU A 43 -28.53 -18.66 20.58
CA LEU A 43 -28.65 -19.34 19.28
C LEU A 43 -29.97 -20.14 19.16
N ASP A 44 -30.48 -20.72 20.25
CA ASP A 44 -31.78 -21.39 20.27
C ASP A 44 -32.97 -20.39 20.20
N GLY A 45 -32.75 -19.13 20.63
CA GLY A 45 -33.74 -18.05 20.52
C GLY A 45 -33.89 -17.51 19.09
N GLU A 46 -32.76 -17.34 18.37
CA GLU A 46 -32.77 -16.87 16.97
C GLU A 46 -33.34 -17.90 15.99
N ASN A 47 -33.16 -19.21 16.26
CA ASN A 47 -33.77 -20.27 15.45
C ASN A 47 -35.28 -20.43 15.66
N ALA A 48 -35.84 -19.93 16.77
CA ALA A 48 -37.28 -19.96 17.03
C ALA A 48 -38.06 -18.81 16.35
N GLU A 49 -37.39 -17.71 16.01
CA GLU A 49 -37.98 -16.61 15.23
C GLU A 49 -37.98 -16.91 13.72
N LEU A 50 -36.96 -17.60 13.21
CA LEU A 50 -36.90 -18.06 11.81
C LEU A 50 -37.89 -19.19 11.46
N GLY A 51 -38.51 -19.83 12.46
CA GLY A 51 -39.53 -20.87 12.27
C GLY A 51 -40.94 -20.33 12.06
N LYS A 52 -41.22 -19.08 12.43
CA LYS A 52 -42.57 -18.48 12.32
C LYS A 52 -42.83 -17.77 10.99
N ASP A 53 -41.78 -17.34 10.30
CA ASP A 53 -41.90 -16.69 8.99
C ASP A 53 -42.06 -17.68 7.82
N LYS A 54 -41.94 -18.99 8.08
CA LYS A 54 -42.13 -20.05 7.08
C LYS A 54 -43.56 -20.62 6.99
N GLU A 55 -44.45 -20.28 7.91
CA GLU A 55 -45.86 -20.76 7.90
C GLU A 55 -46.85 -19.79 7.22
N MET A 56 -46.37 -18.70 6.60
CA MET A 56 -47.21 -17.69 5.94
C MET A 56 -46.98 -17.53 4.43
N LEU A 57 -46.31 -18.50 3.79
CA LEU A 57 -45.99 -18.49 2.35
C LEU A 57 -46.32 -19.82 1.65
N GLU A 58 -47.46 -20.42 1.98
CA GLU A 58 -48.09 -21.44 1.12
C GLU A 58 -49.55 -21.09 0.89
N LEU A 59 -49.81 -20.38 -0.20
CA LEU A 59 -50.98 -20.48 -1.07
C LEU A 59 -50.84 -19.36 -2.10
N HIS A 60 -50.44 -19.72 -3.32
CA HIS A 60 -50.82 -19.22 -4.64
C HIS A 60 -49.82 -19.87 -5.61
N GLN A 61 -50.17 -21.05 -6.11
CA GLN A 61 -49.47 -21.61 -7.27
C GLN A 61 -49.71 -20.60 -8.41
N LYS A 62 -48.67 -19.86 -8.79
CA LYS A 62 -48.68 -19.03 -9.99
C LYS A 62 -48.78 -19.98 -11.18
N ASP A 63 -49.71 -19.71 -12.08
CA ASP A 63 -49.85 -20.45 -13.32
C ASP A 63 -48.60 -20.24 -14.17
N ASP A 64 -48.09 -21.31 -14.79
CA ASP A 64 -46.85 -21.29 -15.58
C ASP A 64 -46.89 -20.25 -16.72
N GLU A 65 -48.09 -19.87 -17.17
CA GLU A 65 -48.32 -18.82 -18.17
C GLU A 65 -47.97 -17.41 -17.65
N GLU A 66 -48.15 -17.14 -16.36
CA GLU A 66 -47.79 -15.84 -15.75
C GLU A 66 -46.26 -15.69 -15.66
N ALA A 67 -45.54 -16.79 -15.43
CA ALA A 67 -44.08 -16.81 -15.39
C ALA A 67 -43.45 -16.63 -16.79
N GLU A 68 -44.06 -17.21 -17.83
CA GLU A 68 -43.59 -17.03 -19.22
C GLU A 68 -43.81 -15.59 -19.72
N LEU A 69 -44.93 -14.96 -19.35
CA LEU A 69 -45.20 -13.57 -19.71
C LEU A 69 -44.27 -12.58 -18.97
N GLU A 70 -43.90 -12.87 -17.73
CA GLU A 70 -42.91 -12.07 -16.98
C GLU A 70 -41.52 -12.11 -17.64
N ASP A 71 -41.10 -13.26 -18.17
CA ASP A 71 -39.78 -13.42 -18.81
C ASP A 71 -39.69 -12.69 -20.16
N ILE A 72 -40.81 -12.64 -20.91
CA ILE A 72 -40.94 -11.92 -22.19
C ILE A 72 -40.99 -10.40 -21.98
N VAL A 73 -41.71 -9.92 -20.96
CA VAL A 73 -41.92 -8.48 -20.72
C VAL A 73 -40.74 -7.83 -20.00
N LEU A 74 -40.08 -8.55 -19.07
CA LEU A 74 -39.01 -8.00 -18.23
C LEU A 74 -37.61 -8.34 -18.72
N GLY A 75 -37.48 -9.11 -19.79
CA GLY A 75 -36.20 -9.43 -20.42
C GLY A 75 -35.36 -10.37 -19.56
N GLY A 76 -35.83 -11.62 -19.43
CA GLY A 76 -35.09 -12.72 -18.81
C GLY A 76 -33.79 -13.09 -19.54
N SER A 77 -32.92 -13.79 -18.83
CA SER A 77 -31.52 -14.11 -19.20
C SER A 77 -31.32 -15.02 -20.43
N THR A 78 -32.33 -15.22 -21.27
CA THR A 78 -32.33 -16.09 -22.46
C THR A 78 -32.50 -15.32 -23.78
N TRP A 79 -32.27 -14.00 -23.79
CA TRP A 79 -32.09 -13.22 -25.01
C TRP A 79 -30.85 -13.74 -25.77
N ASP A 80 -31.11 -14.59 -26.77
CA ASP A 80 -30.13 -15.22 -27.64
C ASP A 80 -29.70 -14.25 -28.75
N LYS A 81 -28.41 -13.89 -28.78
CA LYS A 81 -27.78 -12.94 -29.71
C LYS A 81 -27.61 -13.47 -31.14
N SER A 82 -28.17 -14.62 -31.47
CA SER A 82 -27.90 -15.35 -32.72
C SER A 82 -28.87 -15.10 -33.87
N ARG A 83 -29.91 -14.27 -33.69
CA ARG A 83 -31.02 -14.14 -34.66
C ARG A 83 -31.01 -12.87 -35.54
N ILE A 84 -29.92 -12.11 -35.58
CA ILE A 84 -29.77 -10.90 -36.43
C ILE A 84 -28.83 -11.12 -37.64
N GLU A 85 -28.19 -12.28 -37.77
CA GLU A 85 -27.34 -12.60 -38.93
C GLU A 85 -28.05 -13.52 -39.94
N SER A 86 -29.17 -13.06 -40.50
CA SER A 86 -29.75 -13.60 -41.73
C SER A 86 -30.82 -12.65 -42.25
N ASP A 87 -30.46 -11.76 -43.17
CA ASP A 87 -31.24 -11.52 -44.39
C ASP A 87 -30.48 -10.56 -45.33
N GLU A 88 -29.85 -11.22 -46.31
CA GLU A 88 -29.74 -10.91 -47.74
C GLU A 88 -29.38 -9.50 -48.27
N GLU A 89 -28.23 -9.50 -48.96
CA GLU A 89 -27.76 -8.53 -49.95
C GLU A 89 -28.69 -8.43 -51.19
N VAL A 90 -29.01 -7.22 -51.66
CA VAL A 90 -29.10 -6.92 -53.12
C VAL A 90 -28.92 -5.39 -53.40
N PRO A 91 -28.61 -4.91 -54.64
CA PRO A 91 -27.26 -4.50 -55.04
C PRO A 91 -27.13 -3.03 -55.51
N ILE A 92 -25.86 -2.61 -55.67
CA ILE A 92 -25.36 -1.30 -56.12
C ILE A 92 -25.67 -1.00 -57.61
N LYS A 93 -25.98 0.28 -57.93
CA LYS A 93 -25.62 1.10 -59.13
C LYS A 93 -26.27 2.49 -58.96
N LYS A 94 -25.70 3.69 -59.19
CA LYS A 94 -24.46 4.22 -59.79
C LYS A 94 -24.24 5.67 -59.28
N ARG A 95 -23.01 5.97 -58.83
CA ARG A 95 -22.06 7.00 -59.35
C ARG A 95 -22.50 8.48 -59.45
N MET A 96 -21.79 9.37 -58.73
CA MET A 96 -20.97 10.51 -59.22
C MET A 96 -20.36 11.27 -58.01
N THR A 97 -19.08 11.06 -57.68
CA THR A 97 -17.93 11.99 -57.91
C THR A 97 -18.17 13.46 -57.52
N THR A 98 -17.42 13.98 -56.52
CA THR A 98 -16.52 15.17 -56.68
C THR A 98 -15.61 15.36 -55.45
N LYS A 99 -14.30 15.13 -55.70
CA LYS A 99 -13.06 15.75 -55.21
C LYS A 99 -13.02 16.49 -53.86
N MET A 100 -12.10 16.02 -53.01
CA MET A 100 -11.33 16.84 -52.07
C MET A 100 -10.50 17.89 -52.81
N SER A 101 -10.40 19.09 -52.23
CA SER A 101 -9.26 19.98 -52.43
C SER A 101 -8.80 20.51 -51.08
N HIS A 102 -7.55 20.18 -50.71
CA HIS A 102 -6.78 20.82 -49.66
C HIS A 102 -6.48 22.28 -50.02
N ARG A 103 -6.50 23.17 -49.01
CA ARG A 103 -5.60 24.35 -48.96
C ARG A 103 -5.38 24.78 -47.50
N ASN A 104 -4.10 24.98 -47.19
CA ASN A 104 -3.49 25.47 -45.94
C ASN A 104 -3.83 26.94 -45.65
N ILE A 105 -3.44 27.41 -44.45
CA ILE A 105 -2.95 28.76 -44.02
C ILE A 105 -3.41 28.90 -42.54
N ASP A 106 -2.57 28.81 -41.50
CA ASP A 106 -1.42 29.61 -41.00
C ASP A 106 -1.82 30.26 -39.66
N LEU A 107 -0.86 30.26 -38.74
CA LEU A 107 -0.89 30.92 -37.44
C LEU A 107 -0.60 32.40 -37.63
N ASP A 108 -1.41 33.30 -37.03
CA ASP A 108 -0.87 34.49 -36.36
C ASP A 108 -1.90 35.15 -35.42
N ASP A 109 -1.37 35.68 -34.33
CA ASP A 109 -2.02 36.42 -33.25
C ASP A 109 -2.62 37.75 -33.73
N HIS A 110 -3.82 38.08 -33.25
CA HIS A 110 -4.19 39.47 -32.93
C HIS A 110 -5.33 39.51 -31.89
N GLU A 111 -5.04 40.12 -30.74
CA GLU A 111 -6.00 40.61 -29.76
C GLU A 111 -6.97 41.61 -30.43
N GLU A 112 -8.28 41.41 -30.29
CA GLU A 112 -9.23 42.54 -30.32
C GLU A 112 -10.55 42.22 -29.63
N SER A 113 -10.83 43.03 -28.60
CA SER A 113 -12.11 43.65 -28.25
C SER A 113 -13.39 42.80 -28.18
N TRP A 114 -13.95 42.74 -26.97
CA TRP A 114 -15.31 42.32 -26.71
C TRP A 114 -16.32 43.31 -27.33
N SER A 115 -17.03 42.87 -28.36
CA SER A 115 -18.29 43.48 -28.78
C SER A 115 -19.35 42.39 -28.95
N GLU A 116 -20.44 42.54 -28.20
CA GLU A 116 -21.67 41.77 -28.33
C GLU A 116 -22.21 41.86 -29.76
N GLU A 117 -22.30 40.74 -30.48
CA GLU A 117 -23.28 40.59 -31.56
C GLU A 117 -23.50 39.11 -31.91
N GLN A 118 -24.79 38.74 -31.94
CA GLN A 118 -25.41 37.62 -32.67
C GLN A 118 -25.21 36.19 -32.13
N GLN A 119 -26.00 35.84 -31.11
CA GLN A 119 -26.55 34.49 -30.96
C GLN A 119 -27.46 34.18 -32.15
N GLN A 120 -26.90 33.51 -33.18
CA GLN A 120 -27.73 32.73 -34.09
C GLN A 120 -28.24 31.50 -33.34
N SER A 121 -29.51 31.59 -32.92
CA SER A 121 -30.33 30.45 -32.55
C SER A 121 -30.42 29.53 -33.77
N ILE A 122 -29.69 28.42 -33.74
CA ILE A 122 -30.04 27.26 -34.58
C ILE A 122 -31.35 26.74 -33.96
N GLU A 123 -32.46 26.99 -34.64
CA GLU A 123 -33.75 26.40 -34.32
C GLU A 123 -33.61 24.89 -34.50
N ASP A 124 -33.58 24.15 -33.39
CA ASP A 124 -33.74 22.71 -33.41
C ASP A 124 -35.17 22.41 -33.88
N ASP A 125 -35.34 22.05 -35.16
CA ASP A 125 -36.61 21.62 -35.73
C ASP A 125 -37.17 20.42 -34.92
N GLU A 126 -38.13 20.69 -34.04
CA GLU A 126 -38.84 19.69 -33.24
C GLU A 126 -39.76 18.83 -34.13
N ILE A 127 -39.23 17.74 -34.68
CA ILE A 127 -40.06 16.73 -35.34
C ILE A 127 -40.73 15.87 -34.26
N ALA A 128 -42.00 16.19 -33.92
CA ALA A 128 -42.83 15.37 -33.06
C ALA A 128 -43.25 14.09 -33.81
N ILE A 129 -42.67 12.95 -33.45
CA ILE A 129 -43.04 11.65 -34.01
C ILE A 129 -44.22 11.10 -33.19
N GLU A 130 -45.41 11.02 -33.79
CA GLU A 130 -46.56 10.36 -33.17
C GLU A 130 -46.31 8.85 -33.03
N ARG A 131 -46.24 8.35 -31.79
CA ARG A 131 -46.03 6.93 -31.49
C ARG A 131 -47.36 6.17 -31.50
N LYS A 132 -47.46 5.15 -32.35
CA LYS A 132 -48.57 4.19 -32.35
C LYS A 132 -48.30 3.05 -31.37
N PRO A 133 -49.34 2.48 -30.72
CA PRO A 133 -49.16 1.32 -29.85
C PRO A 133 -48.56 0.15 -30.64
N VAL A 134 -47.66 -0.61 -30.00
CA VAL A 134 -46.95 -1.73 -30.65
C VAL A 134 -47.80 -3.01 -30.65
N TRP A 135 -48.71 -3.15 -29.68
CA TRP A 135 -49.63 -4.27 -29.54
C TRP A 135 -51.01 -3.74 -29.14
N GLU A 136 -52.03 -4.49 -29.52
CA GLU A 136 -53.43 -4.30 -29.13
C GLU A 136 -53.90 -5.62 -28.54
N ASP A 137 -54.60 -5.56 -27.41
CA ASP A 137 -55.19 -6.73 -26.76
C ASP A 137 -56.67 -6.82 -27.16
N ASP A 138 -57.09 -8.01 -27.59
CA ASP A 138 -58.46 -8.26 -28.05
C ASP A 138 -59.47 -8.19 -26.88
N ASP A 139 -59.03 -8.43 -25.64
CA ASP A 139 -59.88 -8.43 -24.44
C ASP A 139 -60.15 -7.02 -23.87
N ASP A 140 -59.35 -6.01 -24.25
CA ASP A 140 -59.51 -4.61 -23.82
C ASP A 140 -60.77 -3.93 -24.37
N GLN A 141 -61.48 -4.59 -25.29
CA GLN A 141 -62.75 -4.14 -25.87
C GLN A 141 -63.97 -4.48 -25.00
N CYS A 142 -63.79 -5.20 -23.88
CA CYS A 142 -64.88 -5.55 -22.97
C CYS A 142 -65.34 -4.37 -22.10
N THR A 143 -66.61 -3.97 -22.25
CA THR A 143 -67.21 -2.89 -21.46
C THR A 143 -67.57 -3.35 -20.05
N VAL A 144 -66.85 -2.86 -19.03
CA VAL A 144 -67.20 -3.08 -17.62
C VAL A 144 -68.33 -2.12 -17.21
N ASN A 145 -69.46 -2.66 -16.76
CA ASN A 145 -70.58 -1.87 -16.23
C ASN A 145 -70.25 -1.30 -14.84
N SER A 146 -69.60 -0.15 -14.78
CA SER A 146 -69.47 0.62 -13.54
C SER A 146 -70.73 1.49 -13.33
N LYS A 147 -71.50 1.20 -12.27
CA LYS A 147 -72.84 1.76 -11.97
C LYS A 147 -72.89 3.26 -11.58
N HIS A 148 -71.87 4.06 -11.89
CA HIS A 148 -71.85 5.49 -11.56
C HIS A 148 -71.04 6.30 -12.56
N GLU A 149 -71.60 6.71 -13.71
CA GLU A 149 -70.98 7.78 -14.53
C GLU A 149 -71.97 8.70 -15.27
N ASP A 150 -71.56 9.97 -15.33
CA ASP A 150 -72.17 11.12 -16.00
C ASP A 150 -72.20 11.01 -17.54
N ALA A 151 -73.15 11.71 -18.17
CA ALA A 151 -73.53 11.55 -19.58
C ALA A 151 -72.53 12.04 -20.64
N SER A 152 -71.40 12.66 -20.28
CA SER A 152 -70.43 13.22 -21.25
C SER A 152 -69.29 12.29 -21.66
N PHE A 153 -69.24 11.05 -21.17
CA PHE A 153 -68.10 10.14 -21.35
C PHE A 153 -68.49 8.71 -21.80
N ARG A 154 -69.48 8.57 -22.67
CA ARG A 154 -69.98 7.27 -23.17
C ARG A 154 -69.11 6.60 -24.24
N ASP A 155 -68.19 7.33 -24.89
CA ASP A 155 -67.40 6.83 -26.04
C ASP A 155 -65.96 6.41 -25.70
N LYS A 156 -65.57 6.39 -24.43
CA LYS A 156 -64.19 6.05 -24.02
C LYS A 156 -64.17 4.73 -23.25
N THR A 157 -63.32 3.79 -23.69
CA THR A 157 -63.01 2.55 -22.97
C THR A 157 -62.54 2.85 -21.54
N LEU A 158 -62.81 1.95 -20.60
CA LEU A 158 -62.50 2.15 -19.17
C LEU A 158 -61.01 2.48 -18.95
N SER A 159 -60.12 1.89 -19.76
CA SER A 159 -58.68 2.15 -19.77
C SER A 159 -58.33 3.62 -20.04
N VAL A 160 -59.03 4.28 -20.97
CA VAL A 160 -58.85 5.72 -21.25
C VAL A 160 -59.32 6.57 -20.06
N LYS A 161 -60.42 6.19 -19.40
CA LYS A 161 -60.93 6.89 -18.20
C LYS A 161 -59.94 6.81 -17.04
N LEU A 162 -59.37 5.62 -16.82
CA LEU A 162 -58.37 5.41 -15.77
C LEU A 162 -57.07 6.15 -16.08
N ARG A 163 -56.64 6.22 -17.35
CA ARG A 163 -55.49 7.04 -17.77
C ARG A 163 -55.72 8.53 -17.51
N GLU A 164 -56.88 9.08 -17.87
CA GLU A 164 -57.20 10.50 -17.59
C GLU A 164 -57.28 10.80 -16.09
N LYS A 165 -57.84 9.88 -15.29
CA LYS A 165 -57.83 9.99 -13.82
C LYS A 165 -56.40 9.92 -13.28
N HIS A 166 -55.57 9.02 -13.79
CA HIS A 166 -54.17 8.89 -13.41
C HIS A 166 -53.37 10.15 -13.76
N GLU A 167 -53.57 10.75 -14.93
CA GLU A 167 -52.89 11.99 -15.33
C GLU A 167 -53.34 13.23 -14.52
N LYS A 168 -54.61 13.24 -14.08
CA LYS A 168 -55.12 14.25 -13.15
C LYS A 168 -54.50 14.14 -11.77
N ILE A 169 -54.24 12.91 -11.31
CA ILE A 169 -53.63 12.64 -10.00
C ILE A 169 -52.10 12.79 -10.07
N PHE A 170 -51.48 12.31 -11.13
CA PHE A 170 -50.05 12.30 -11.40
C PHE A 170 -49.76 12.99 -12.74
N SER A 171 -49.39 14.26 -12.67
CA SER A 171 -48.98 15.02 -13.86
C SER A 171 -47.80 14.34 -14.56
N ARG A 172 -47.82 14.30 -15.90
CA ARG A 172 -46.72 13.73 -16.69
C ARG A 172 -45.40 14.43 -16.39
N PRO A 173 -44.35 13.72 -15.94
CA PRO A 173 -43.09 14.34 -15.57
C PRO A 173 -42.29 14.74 -16.82
N LYS A 174 -41.46 15.79 -16.68
CA LYS A 174 -40.67 16.35 -17.78
C LYS A 174 -39.70 15.34 -18.42
N TRP A 175 -39.20 14.35 -17.67
CA TRP A 175 -38.30 13.33 -18.21
C TRP A 175 -39.02 12.38 -19.19
N ALA A 176 -40.32 12.15 -19.03
CA ALA A 176 -41.10 11.28 -19.92
C ALA A 176 -41.36 11.97 -21.27
N THR A 177 -41.72 13.26 -21.24
CA THR A 177 -41.89 14.06 -22.47
C THR A 177 -40.55 14.33 -23.16
N GLN A 178 -39.46 14.45 -22.40
CA GLN A 178 -38.11 14.61 -22.92
C GLN A 178 -37.52 13.31 -23.49
N ALA A 179 -37.98 12.13 -23.06
CA ALA A 179 -37.55 10.86 -23.66
C ALA A 179 -38.16 10.62 -25.06
N GLU A 180 -39.33 11.19 -25.32
CA GLU A 180 -40.02 11.12 -26.62
C GLU A 180 -39.36 12.03 -27.66
N LYS A 181 -38.90 13.21 -27.23
CA LYS A 181 -38.06 14.11 -28.01
C LYS A 181 -36.64 13.58 -27.96
N LYS A 182 -36.12 12.90 -28.99
CA LYS A 182 -34.69 12.52 -29.06
C LYS A 182 -33.83 13.80 -29.11
N ILE A 183 -33.63 14.46 -27.96
CA ILE A 183 -32.79 15.63 -27.85
C ILE A 183 -31.36 15.12 -27.93
N HIS A 184 -30.69 15.38 -29.06
CA HIS A 184 -29.25 15.20 -29.20
C HIS A 184 -28.55 16.20 -28.28
N LEU A 185 -28.36 15.80 -27.03
CA LEU A 185 -27.61 16.59 -26.06
C LEU A 185 -26.13 16.55 -26.45
N ARG A 186 -25.52 17.73 -26.66
CA ARG A 186 -24.07 17.87 -26.83
C ARG A 186 -23.37 17.16 -25.64
N ASN A 187 -22.49 16.20 -25.95
CA ASN A 187 -21.87 15.22 -25.04
C ASN A 187 -22.73 13.98 -24.67
N GLU A 188 -23.36 13.33 -25.64
CA GLU A 188 -24.02 12.02 -25.43
C GLU A 188 -23.07 10.97 -24.83
N GLU A 189 -21.80 10.93 -25.22
CA GLU A 189 -20.84 9.93 -24.73
C GLU A 189 -20.56 10.06 -23.22
N ALA A 190 -20.32 11.28 -22.74
CA ALA A 190 -20.11 11.52 -21.30
C ALA A 190 -21.39 11.26 -20.49
N ASN A 191 -22.55 11.60 -21.06
CA ASN A 191 -23.84 11.32 -20.42
C ASN A 191 -24.19 9.83 -20.44
N GLN A 192 -23.75 9.08 -21.45
CA GLN A 192 -23.89 7.62 -21.50
C GLN A 192 -23.08 6.96 -20.39
N LEU A 193 -21.83 7.39 -20.16
CA LEU A 193 -21.01 6.92 -19.04
C LEU A 193 -21.64 7.23 -17.67
N LEU A 194 -22.29 8.38 -17.53
CA LEU A 194 -22.99 8.75 -16.29
C LEU A 194 -24.30 7.97 -16.06
N ARG A 195 -24.90 7.43 -17.13
CA ARG A 195 -26.14 6.63 -17.06
C ARG A 195 -25.88 5.16 -16.77
N THR A 196 -24.69 4.64 -17.10
CA THR A 196 -24.29 3.29 -16.72
C THR A 196 -24.01 3.24 -15.22
N ALA A 197 -24.68 2.33 -14.50
CA ALA A 197 -24.57 2.16 -13.05
C ALA A 197 -23.25 1.47 -12.61
N THR A 198 -22.14 1.77 -13.28
CA THR A 198 -20.81 1.25 -12.95
C THR A 198 -20.05 2.26 -12.10
N SER A 199 -19.21 1.77 -11.18
CA SER A 199 -18.35 2.64 -10.36
C SER A 199 -17.48 3.52 -11.27
N PHE A 200 -17.53 4.84 -11.08
CA PHE A 200 -16.66 5.81 -11.77
C PHE A 200 -15.20 5.76 -11.31
N VAL A 201 -14.94 5.05 -10.21
CA VAL A 201 -13.59 4.82 -9.69
C VAL A 201 -13.21 3.40 -10.05
N ASP A 202 -12.11 3.29 -10.80
CA ASP A 202 -11.46 2.04 -11.11
C ASP A 202 -11.13 1.30 -9.80
N THR A 203 -11.72 0.13 -9.59
CA THR A 203 -11.72 -0.57 -8.30
C THR A 203 -10.44 -1.36 -8.04
N ASP A 204 -9.55 -1.47 -9.02
CA ASP A 204 -8.33 -2.26 -8.94
C ASP A 204 -7.12 -1.40 -8.55
N PRO A 205 -6.77 -1.30 -7.25
CA PRO A 205 -5.65 -0.49 -6.78
C PRO A 205 -4.28 -1.03 -7.22
N SER A 206 -4.20 -2.27 -7.71
CA SER A 206 -2.95 -2.94 -8.10
C SER A 206 -2.39 -2.49 -9.44
N MET A 207 -3.23 -1.93 -10.33
CA MET A 207 -2.84 -1.46 -11.67
C MET A 207 -2.54 0.03 -11.70
N ARG A 208 -2.83 0.77 -10.61
CA ARG A 208 -2.65 2.22 -10.57
C ARG A 208 -1.21 2.56 -10.19
N PRO A 209 -0.59 3.61 -10.76
CA PRO A 209 0.59 4.22 -10.16
C PRO A 209 0.20 4.90 -8.85
N LEU A 210 1.13 4.91 -7.88
CA LEU A 210 0.84 5.44 -6.55
C LEU A 210 0.49 6.94 -6.61
N GLY A 211 -0.67 7.30 -6.08
CA GLY A 211 -1.10 8.69 -6.00
C GLY A 211 -0.25 9.50 -5.02
N SER A 212 0.01 10.77 -5.31
CA SER A 212 0.90 11.64 -4.52
C SER A 212 0.32 12.21 -3.21
N GLY A 213 -0.95 11.91 -2.91
CA GLY A 213 -1.73 12.58 -1.85
C GLY A 213 -2.02 11.71 -0.63
N LEU A 214 -2.91 10.73 -0.80
CA LEU A 214 -3.32 9.80 0.26
C LEU A 214 -2.72 8.43 -0.01
N LEU A 215 -2.19 7.81 1.05
CA LEU A 215 -1.71 6.44 1.03
C LEU A 215 -2.76 5.50 1.61
N ASP A 216 -3.17 4.47 0.88
CA ASP A 216 -3.98 3.41 1.48
C ASP A 216 -3.09 2.41 2.22
N PHE A 217 -3.24 2.33 3.54
CA PHE A 217 -2.48 1.43 4.38
C PHE A 217 -3.33 0.88 5.53
N THR A 218 -3.09 -0.39 5.85
CA THR A 218 -3.72 -1.11 6.95
C THR A 218 -2.68 -1.51 7.97
N ARG A 219 -3.00 -1.41 9.25
CA ARG A 219 -2.09 -1.83 10.32
C ARG A 219 -2.27 -3.31 10.59
N CYS A 220 -1.19 -4.07 10.51
CA CYS A 220 -1.16 -5.47 10.90
C CYS A 220 -0.83 -5.60 12.40
N PRO A 221 -1.10 -6.77 13.01
CA PRO A 221 -0.60 -7.08 14.34
C PRO A 221 0.92 -6.94 14.44
N GLN A 222 1.40 -6.62 15.65
CA GLN A 222 2.85 -6.49 15.87
C GLN A 222 3.54 -7.83 15.64
N MET A 223 4.65 -7.82 14.90
CA MET A 223 5.37 -9.04 14.54
C MET A 223 5.81 -9.82 15.78
N ASN A 224 6.26 -9.10 16.80
CA ASN A 224 6.77 -9.70 18.03
C ASN A 224 5.77 -9.67 19.19
N LYS A 225 4.45 -9.68 18.90
CA LYS A 225 3.40 -9.68 19.92
C LYS A 225 3.59 -10.80 20.96
N PHE A 226 3.91 -12.01 20.51
CA PHE A 226 4.10 -13.18 21.38
C PHE A 226 5.53 -13.33 21.92
N CYS A 227 6.51 -12.62 21.35
CA CYS A 227 7.92 -12.75 21.69
C CYS A 227 8.53 -11.37 21.95
N PHE A 228 7.82 -10.58 22.74
CA PHE A 228 8.20 -9.22 23.05
C PHE A 228 9.44 -9.22 23.96
N GLN A 229 10.40 -8.35 23.63
CA GLN A 229 11.59 -8.13 24.44
C GLN A 229 11.74 -6.65 24.77
N HIS A 230 12.01 -6.34 26.04
CA HIS A 230 12.31 -4.99 26.50
C HIS A 230 13.74 -4.58 26.14
N SER A 231 14.02 -4.46 24.85
CA SER A 231 15.32 -4.02 24.33
C SER A 231 15.10 -3.30 23.00
N PRO A 232 15.80 -2.18 22.73
CA PRO A 232 15.64 -1.43 21.50
C PRO A 232 15.91 -2.32 20.28
N LEU A 233 15.00 -2.26 19.31
CA LEU A 233 15.25 -2.83 17.99
C LEU A 233 16.28 -1.97 17.28
N VAL A 234 17.28 -2.63 16.73
CA VAL A 234 18.44 -1.99 16.10
C VAL A 234 18.37 -2.14 14.59
N ALA A 235 17.94 -3.31 14.10
CA ALA A 235 17.77 -3.56 12.68
C ALA A 235 16.55 -4.44 12.42
N LEU A 236 15.95 -4.20 11.26
CA LEU A 236 14.88 -4.99 10.66
C LEU A 236 15.31 -5.31 9.24
N ALA A 237 15.04 -6.53 8.78
CA ALA A 237 15.24 -6.90 7.39
C ALA A 237 14.20 -7.93 6.98
N PHE A 238 13.71 -7.81 5.75
CA PHE A 238 12.90 -8.82 5.09
C PHE A 238 13.83 -9.72 4.27
N HIS A 239 13.50 -11.00 4.19
CA HIS A 239 14.21 -11.93 3.33
C HIS A 239 13.87 -11.65 1.85
N PRO A 240 14.82 -11.70 0.92
CA PRO A 240 14.57 -11.28 -0.46
C PRO A 240 13.56 -12.16 -1.23
N SER A 241 13.47 -13.46 -0.94
CA SER A 241 12.58 -14.39 -1.67
C SER A 241 11.44 -15.00 -0.84
N SER A 242 11.70 -15.49 0.38
CA SER A 242 10.68 -16.08 1.26
C SER A 242 10.01 -15.05 2.18
N GLU A 243 8.80 -15.33 2.65
CA GLU A 243 7.98 -14.50 3.56
C GLU A 243 8.50 -14.39 5.01
N ILE A 244 9.80 -14.18 5.19
CA ILE A 244 10.47 -14.14 6.49
C ILE A 244 10.92 -12.71 6.79
N ALA A 245 10.79 -12.27 8.05
CA ALA A 245 11.49 -11.09 8.52
C ALA A 245 12.34 -11.38 9.75
N MET A 246 13.43 -10.63 9.82
CA MET A 246 14.41 -10.63 10.88
C MET A 246 14.24 -9.39 11.75
N THR A 247 14.20 -9.59 13.06
CA THR A 247 14.26 -8.51 14.06
C THR A 247 15.50 -8.67 14.92
N ALA A 248 16.38 -7.66 14.93
CA ALA A 248 17.58 -7.67 15.76
C ALA A 248 17.46 -6.69 16.92
N HIS A 249 17.58 -7.21 18.15
CA HIS A 249 17.59 -6.43 19.38
C HIS A 249 19.01 -6.12 19.83
N LYS A 250 19.18 -5.01 20.55
CA LYS A 250 20.49 -4.62 21.08
C LYS A 250 21.07 -5.63 22.08
N ASN A 251 20.23 -6.40 22.79
CA ASN A 251 20.63 -7.40 23.79
C ASN A 251 21.30 -8.66 23.22
N GLY A 252 21.55 -8.75 21.91
CA GLY A 252 22.17 -9.92 21.29
C GLY A 252 21.18 -10.97 20.80
N VAL A 253 19.88 -10.70 20.85
CA VAL A 253 18.86 -11.61 20.30
C VAL A 253 18.47 -11.16 18.89
N ILE A 254 18.51 -12.11 17.96
CA ILE A 254 17.91 -11.98 16.64
C ILE A 254 16.80 -13.01 16.49
N THR A 255 15.60 -12.56 16.12
CA THR A 255 14.43 -13.42 15.94
C THR A 255 13.94 -13.35 14.51
N PHE A 256 13.57 -14.50 13.96
CA PHE A 256 12.95 -14.64 12.65
C PHE A 256 11.46 -14.93 12.81
N PHE A 257 10.65 -14.27 11.99
CA PHE A 257 9.21 -14.39 11.96
C PHE A 257 8.74 -14.74 10.55
N ASN A 258 7.75 -15.60 10.45
CA ASN A 258 6.95 -15.76 9.24
C ASN A 258 5.97 -14.58 9.19
N ILE A 259 5.89 -13.91 8.06
CA ILE A 259 5.09 -12.70 7.90
C ILE A 259 3.79 -13.05 7.21
N ASP A 260 2.70 -12.78 7.90
CA ASP A 260 1.38 -12.73 7.33
C ASP A 260 0.67 -11.46 7.83
N ALA A 261 -0.32 -10.99 7.06
CA ALA A 261 -1.11 -9.83 7.41
C ALA A 261 -1.96 -10.05 8.67
N LYS A 262 -2.35 -11.30 8.96
CA LYS A 262 -3.17 -11.68 10.11
C LYS A 262 -2.32 -12.03 11.33
N GLU A 263 -1.40 -12.99 11.20
CA GLU A 263 -0.61 -13.46 12.34
C GLU A 263 0.86 -13.65 11.98
N CYS A 264 1.75 -13.04 12.75
CA CYS A 264 3.19 -13.23 12.61
C CYS A 264 3.67 -14.30 13.58
N ASN A 265 4.10 -15.45 13.05
CA ASN A 265 4.58 -16.57 13.85
C ASN A 265 6.10 -16.55 13.98
N LYS A 266 6.62 -16.81 15.17
CA LYS A 266 8.06 -16.93 15.40
C LYS A 266 8.57 -18.25 14.83
N ILE A 267 9.59 -18.18 13.97
CA ILE A 267 10.27 -19.35 13.41
C ILE A 267 11.42 -19.76 14.34
N GLN A 268 12.37 -18.84 14.55
CA GLN A 268 13.60 -19.13 15.28
C GLN A 268 14.11 -17.90 16.02
N SER A 269 14.76 -18.10 17.17
CA SER A 269 15.49 -17.05 17.87
C SER A 269 16.93 -17.49 18.09
N VAL A 270 17.88 -16.69 17.62
CA VAL A 270 19.31 -16.87 17.78
C VAL A 270 19.80 -15.87 18.82
N TYR A 271 20.41 -16.37 19.89
CA TYR A 271 20.98 -15.55 20.95
C TYR A 271 22.51 -15.58 20.90
N PHE A 272 23.12 -14.40 20.86
CA PHE A 272 24.56 -14.18 20.94
C PHE A 272 24.91 -13.70 22.35
N LYS A 273 25.60 -14.56 23.11
CA LYS A 273 26.00 -14.27 24.49
C LYS A 273 26.96 -13.08 24.54
N ASP A 274 26.69 -12.13 25.44
CA ASP A 274 27.48 -10.91 25.70
C ASP A 274 27.72 -9.99 24.50
N PHE A 275 26.95 -10.15 23.41
CA PHE A 275 27.15 -9.43 22.17
C PHE A 275 26.09 -8.35 21.94
N ASP A 276 26.46 -7.08 22.12
CA ASP A 276 25.57 -5.96 21.82
C ASP A 276 25.48 -5.71 20.32
N ILE A 277 24.36 -6.06 19.71
CA ILE A 277 24.15 -5.85 18.27
C ILE A 277 23.91 -4.37 18.01
N SER A 278 24.71 -3.78 17.11
CA SER A 278 24.57 -2.40 16.63
C SER A 278 24.06 -2.30 15.20
N CYS A 279 24.22 -3.36 14.40
CA CYS A 279 23.72 -3.45 13.04
C CYS A 279 23.57 -4.93 12.68
N ALA A 280 22.51 -5.28 11.97
CA ALA A 280 22.32 -6.60 11.39
C ALA A 280 21.70 -6.47 10.00
N LYS A 281 22.13 -7.31 9.07
CA LYS A 281 21.66 -7.33 7.69
C LYS A 281 21.62 -8.78 7.19
N LEU A 282 20.72 -9.05 6.25
CA LEU A 282 20.73 -10.30 5.49
C LEU A 282 21.68 -10.16 4.29
N SER A 283 22.23 -11.28 3.85
CA SER A 283 22.92 -11.39 2.57
C SER A 283 21.93 -11.13 1.43
N SER A 284 22.46 -10.72 0.27
CA SER A 284 21.65 -10.51 -0.93
C SER A 284 20.88 -11.76 -1.35
N ASP A 285 21.44 -12.94 -1.11
CA ASP A 285 20.81 -14.23 -1.43
C ASP A 285 19.83 -14.70 -0.34
N GLY A 286 19.73 -13.96 0.77
CA GLY A 286 18.91 -14.33 1.93
C GLY A 286 19.45 -15.47 2.79
N MET A 287 20.46 -16.24 2.32
CA MET A 287 20.95 -17.44 3.02
C MET A 287 21.77 -17.17 4.29
N GLN A 288 22.44 -16.03 4.38
CA GLN A 288 23.27 -15.69 5.55
C GLN A 288 22.78 -14.43 6.22
N MET A 289 22.64 -14.47 7.54
CA MET A 289 22.48 -13.29 8.39
C MET A 289 23.85 -12.85 8.91
N MET A 290 24.09 -11.53 8.91
CA MET A 290 25.30 -10.93 9.49
C MET A 290 24.92 -9.98 10.61
N ALA A 291 25.64 -10.05 11.73
CA ALA A 291 25.45 -9.21 12.90
C ALA A 291 26.78 -8.62 13.37
N GLY A 292 26.79 -7.29 13.55
CA GLY A 292 27.93 -6.50 14.00
C GLY A 292 27.67 -5.87 15.36
N SER A 293 28.75 -5.60 16.09
CA SER A 293 28.71 -4.96 17.40
C SER A 293 29.55 -3.69 17.45
N ILE A 294 29.12 -2.75 18.28
CA ILE A 294 29.89 -1.55 18.62
C ILE A 294 31.08 -1.85 19.54
N ARG A 295 31.04 -2.94 20.32
CA ARG A 295 32.11 -3.28 21.28
C ARG A 295 33.16 -4.21 20.68
N TYR A 296 32.76 -5.07 19.76
CA TYR A 296 33.61 -6.13 19.23
C TYR A 296 33.96 -5.91 17.77
N ARG A 297 35.17 -6.32 17.38
CA ARG A 297 35.66 -6.35 15.99
C ARG A 297 35.29 -7.64 15.24
N SER A 298 34.38 -8.43 15.77
CA SER A 298 33.97 -9.70 15.19
C SER A 298 32.60 -9.60 14.53
N LEU A 299 32.49 -10.14 13.33
CA LEU A 299 31.25 -10.28 12.59
C LEU A 299 30.69 -11.66 12.87
N HIS A 300 29.50 -11.74 13.47
CA HIS A 300 28.80 -13.00 13.57
C HIS A 300 28.01 -13.22 12.28
N CYS A 301 28.31 -14.30 11.58
CA CYS A 301 27.55 -14.78 10.44
C CYS A 301 26.77 -16.03 10.87
N TYR A 302 25.50 -16.07 10.50
CA TYR A 302 24.61 -17.19 10.76
C TYR A 302 24.06 -17.67 9.44
N ASP A 303 24.34 -18.92 9.11
CA ASP A 303 23.74 -19.58 7.95
C ASP A 303 22.31 -20.01 8.32
N LEU A 304 21.33 -19.50 7.59
CA LEU A 304 19.91 -19.80 7.79
C LEU A 304 19.55 -21.23 7.37
N MET A 305 20.26 -21.80 6.40
CA MET A 305 20.00 -23.16 5.91
C MET A 305 20.62 -24.21 6.83
N SER A 306 21.92 -24.07 7.12
CA SER A 306 22.66 -25.05 7.93
C SER A 306 22.51 -24.80 9.44
N GLY A 307 22.04 -23.63 9.84
CA GLY A 307 21.98 -23.21 11.25
C GLY A 307 23.35 -23.01 11.90
N THR A 308 24.42 -22.94 11.10
CA THR A 308 25.79 -22.84 11.60
C THR A 308 26.13 -21.40 11.98
N ARG A 309 26.82 -21.23 13.10
CA ARG A 309 27.28 -19.93 13.61
C ARG A 309 28.76 -19.81 13.33
N THR A 310 29.14 -18.85 12.50
CA THR A 310 30.54 -18.54 12.22
C THR A 310 30.87 -17.15 12.77
N GLN A 311 31.98 -17.04 13.48
CA GLN A 311 32.48 -15.77 13.97
C GLN A 311 33.72 -15.39 13.18
N VAL A 312 33.61 -14.34 12.38
CA VAL A 312 34.73 -13.84 11.58
C VAL A 312 35.39 -12.70 12.34
N THR A 313 36.68 -12.87 12.62
CA THR A 313 37.45 -11.92 13.42
C THR A 313 38.61 -11.38 12.59
N PHE A 314 38.57 -10.09 12.26
CA PHE A 314 39.53 -9.46 11.35
C PHE A 314 40.83 -9.09 12.06
N PRO A 315 42.02 -9.53 11.59
CA PRO A 315 43.29 -9.31 12.30
C PRO A 315 43.52 -7.87 12.77
N LYS A 316 44.16 -7.69 13.94
CA LYS A 316 44.42 -6.36 14.54
C LYS A 316 45.20 -5.42 13.62
N ALA A 317 46.01 -5.96 12.71
CA ALA A 317 46.76 -5.22 11.70
C ALA A 317 45.87 -4.33 10.81
N HIS A 318 44.57 -4.65 10.69
CA HIS A 318 43.63 -3.89 9.88
C HIS A 318 43.01 -2.68 10.60
N GLU A 319 43.48 -2.30 11.80
CA GLU A 319 42.97 -1.16 12.61
C GLU A 319 41.43 -1.14 12.84
N LEU A 320 40.77 -2.28 12.61
CA LEU A 320 39.33 -2.41 12.72
C LEU A 320 38.98 -2.67 14.18
N THR A 321 38.42 -1.65 14.85
CA THR A 321 38.18 -1.69 16.29
C THR A 321 36.77 -2.15 16.65
N HIS A 322 35.77 -1.82 15.83
CA HIS A 322 34.38 -2.16 16.06
C HIS A 322 33.60 -2.27 14.75
N MET A 323 32.47 -2.95 14.79
CA MET A 323 31.55 -3.14 13.66
C MET A 323 30.21 -2.47 13.93
N LYS A 324 30.27 -1.17 14.24
CA LYS A 324 29.08 -0.40 14.58
C LYS A 324 28.08 -0.39 13.42
N ARG A 325 28.56 -0.19 12.19
CA ARG A 325 27.78 -0.18 10.96
C ARG A 325 28.53 -0.84 9.82
N PHE A 326 27.78 -1.56 9.01
CA PHE A 326 28.23 -2.15 7.77
C PHE A 326 27.07 -2.21 6.79
N GLU A 327 27.38 -2.30 5.50
CA GLU A 327 26.39 -2.44 4.44
C GLU A 327 26.81 -3.59 3.52
N VAL A 328 25.83 -4.35 3.05
CA VAL A 328 26.01 -5.46 2.10
C VAL A 328 25.69 -4.94 0.70
N SER A 329 26.51 -5.26 -0.28
CA SER A 329 26.22 -4.87 -1.67
C SER A 329 25.01 -5.64 -2.22
N PRO A 330 24.11 -5.02 -2.99
CA PRO A 330 23.01 -5.70 -3.70
C PRO A 330 23.47 -6.78 -4.68
N CYS A 331 24.72 -6.77 -5.12
CA CYS A 331 25.28 -7.85 -5.95
C CYS A 331 25.82 -9.04 -5.14
N GLY A 332 25.73 -8.99 -3.80
CA GLY A 332 26.20 -10.06 -2.90
C GLY A 332 27.72 -10.27 -2.86
N ARG A 333 28.53 -9.47 -3.57
CA ARG A 333 30.00 -9.66 -3.65
C ARG A 333 30.79 -8.93 -2.59
N TYR A 334 30.32 -7.76 -2.16
CA TYR A 334 31.06 -6.85 -1.29
C TYR A 334 30.32 -6.58 0.03
N LEU A 335 31.12 -6.35 1.06
CA LEU A 335 30.70 -5.91 2.38
C LEU A 335 31.54 -4.66 2.73
N ALA A 336 30.90 -3.54 3.02
CA ALA A 336 31.58 -2.33 3.48
C ALA A 336 31.44 -2.20 5.00
N ILE A 337 32.56 -2.11 5.71
CA ILE A 337 32.59 -1.88 7.16
C ILE A 337 33.16 -0.49 7.44
N HIS A 338 32.49 0.26 8.31
CA HIS A 338 32.95 1.59 8.71
C HIS A 338 34.08 1.46 9.74
N GLY A 339 35.21 2.06 9.43
CA GLY A 339 36.36 2.19 10.31
C GLY A 339 36.39 3.53 11.03
N ARG A 340 37.50 3.77 11.74
CA ARG A 340 37.78 5.04 12.42
C ARG A 340 38.54 5.99 11.48
N PHE A 341 38.43 7.30 11.71
CA PHE A 341 39.17 8.32 10.95
C PHE A 341 38.89 8.28 9.44
N GLY A 342 37.62 8.11 9.10
CA GLY A 342 37.16 8.06 7.70
C GLY A 342 37.63 6.85 6.89
N LYS A 343 38.23 5.82 7.51
CA LYS A 343 38.56 4.57 6.81
C LYS A 343 37.30 3.72 6.60
N MET A 344 37.17 3.11 5.44
CA MET A 344 36.16 2.10 5.12
C MET A 344 36.85 0.85 4.60
N TYR A 345 36.48 -0.30 5.12
CA TYR A 345 37.05 -1.58 4.72
C TYR A 345 36.08 -2.30 3.81
N VAL A 346 36.51 -2.57 2.57
CA VAL A 346 35.74 -3.36 1.61
C VAL A 346 36.22 -4.80 1.69
N ILE A 347 35.30 -5.70 1.97
CA ILE A 347 35.53 -7.12 2.25
C ILE A 347 34.73 -7.95 1.22
N CYS A 348 35.28 -9.08 0.81
CA CYS A 348 34.54 -10.06 0.02
C CYS A 348 33.45 -10.68 0.88
N ALA A 349 32.19 -10.63 0.43
CA ALA A 349 31.07 -11.17 1.19
C ALA A 349 31.12 -12.71 1.32
N GLN A 350 31.74 -13.43 0.37
CA GLN A 350 31.86 -14.90 0.44
C GLN A 350 33.03 -15.34 1.32
N THR A 351 34.25 -14.90 1.00
CA THR A 351 35.47 -15.34 1.72
C THR A 351 35.71 -14.58 3.01
N LYS A 352 35.02 -13.45 3.22
CA LYS A 352 35.19 -12.53 4.35
C LYS A 352 36.62 -12.00 4.50
N GLN A 353 37.38 -11.98 3.39
CA GLN A 353 38.71 -11.40 3.33
C GLN A 353 38.65 -9.92 2.89
N GLN A 354 39.54 -9.11 3.42
CA GLN A 354 39.64 -7.69 3.03
C GLN A 354 40.18 -7.56 1.60
N ILE A 355 39.46 -6.86 0.75
CA ILE A 355 39.84 -6.56 -0.64
C ILE A 355 40.58 -5.22 -0.70
N ALA A 356 40.02 -4.18 -0.08
CA ALA A 356 40.52 -2.82 -0.18
C ALA A 356 40.22 -2.01 1.08
N THR A 357 41.01 -0.96 1.31
CA THR A 357 40.74 0.08 2.30
C THR A 357 40.55 1.39 1.55
N LEU A 358 39.37 1.99 1.70
CA LEU A 358 39.06 3.32 1.17
C LEU A 358 39.17 4.33 2.32
N LYS A 359 39.59 5.55 2.03
CA LYS A 359 39.75 6.59 3.05
C LYS A 359 39.13 7.89 2.59
N MET A 360 38.18 8.39 3.35
CA MET A 360 37.66 9.75 3.25
C MET A 360 38.27 10.64 4.32
N ASN A 361 38.13 11.97 4.14
CA ASN A 361 38.71 12.96 5.04
C ASN A 361 37.98 13.05 6.39
N GLU A 362 36.70 12.70 6.40
CA GLU A 362 35.80 12.83 7.55
C GLU A 362 35.34 11.47 8.05
N ASP A 363 34.76 11.41 9.24
CA ASP A 363 34.16 10.16 9.72
C ASP A 363 32.94 9.76 8.90
N VAL A 364 32.89 8.47 8.54
CA VAL A 364 31.83 7.87 7.74
C VAL A 364 30.60 7.68 8.62
N THR A 365 29.45 8.21 8.21
CA THR A 365 28.20 8.07 8.97
C THR A 365 27.27 7.01 8.39
N SER A 366 27.23 6.92 7.05
CA SER A 366 26.41 5.98 6.29
C SER A 366 27.03 5.65 4.93
N THR A 367 26.70 4.48 4.40
CA THR A 367 27.14 4.00 3.09
C THR A 367 26.01 3.23 2.44
N VAL A 368 25.90 3.30 1.12
CA VAL A 368 25.03 2.45 0.31
C VAL A 368 25.81 1.96 -0.91
N PHE A 369 25.43 0.81 -1.43
CA PHE A 369 25.98 0.31 -2.69
C PHE A 369 24.99 0.52 -3.82
N THR A 370 25.51 0.73 -5.02
CA THR A 370 24.74 0.60 -6.26
C THR A 370 24.67 -0.87 -6.66
N ARG A 371 23.68 -1.24 -7.49
CA ARG A 371 23.55 -2.54 -8.17
C ARG A 371 24.80 -2.85 -9.00
N ASP A 372 25.41 -1.84 -9.62
CA ASP A 372 26.69 -1.96 -10.34
C ASP A 372 27.90 -2.32 -9.45
N GLY A 373 27.75 -2.27 -8.12
CA GLY A 373 28.82 -2.56 -7.17
C GLY A 373 29.75 -1.38 -6.90
N ARG A 374 29.36 -0.16 -7.28
CA ARG A 374 29.97 1.08 -6.75
C ARG A 374 29.41 1.35 -5.36
N MET A 375 30.10 2.19 -4.59
CA MET A 375 29.68 2.54 -3.23
C MET A 375 29.57 4.05 -3.08
N ILE A 376 28.51 4.52 -2.44
CA ILE A 376 28.33 5.91 -2.06
C ILE A 376 28.47 6.00 -0.54
N SER A 377 29.26 6.94 -0.05
CA SER A 377 29.44 7.19 1.38
C SER A 377 29.10 8.62 1.74
N HIS A 378 28.47 8.80 2.89
CA HIS A 378 28.19 10.10 3.48
C HIS A 378 29.11 10.36 4.67
N GLY A 379 29.67 11.56 4.79
CA GLY A 379 30.31 12.00 6.02
C GLY A 379 30.41 13.51 6.14
N GLN A 380 30.10 14.00 7.33
CA GLN A 380 29.80 15.41 7.60
C GLN A 380 28.95 16.04 6.50
N ASN A 381 29.53 16.83 5.59
CA ASN A 381 28.79 17.60 4.59
C ASN A 381 29.04 17.10 3.16
N TYR A 382 29.88 16.07 3.01
CA TYR A 382 30.31 15.58 1.71
C TYR A 382 29.79 14.18 1.45
N VAL A 383 29.40 13.97 0.20
CA VAL A 383 29.07 12.66 -0.35
C VAL A 383 30.19 12.26 -1.32
N TYR A 384 30.66 11.03 -1.18
CA TYR A 384 31.70 10.46 -2.02
C TYR A 384 31.16 9.26 -2.77
N LEU A 385 31.43 9.19 -4.06
CA LEU A 385 31.19 8.04 -4.92
C LEU A 385 32.50 7.31 -5.15
N TRP A 386 32.51 6.02 -4.83
CA TRP A 386 33.66 5.15 -4.90
C TRP A 386 33.47 4.09 -5.97
N ASP A 387 34.50 3.92 -6.78
CA ASP A 387 34.64 2.74 -7.63
C ASP A 387 35.52 1.73 -6.88
N ILE A 388 34.94 0.56 -6.57
CA ILE A 388 35.60 -0.50 -5.82
C ILE A 388 36.58 -1.27 -6.71
N GLY A 389 36.29 -1.39 -8.00
CA GLY A 389 37.18 -2.04 -8.97
C GLY A 389 38.50 -1.27 -9.08
N VAL A 390 38.39 0.05 -9.21
CA VAL A 390 39.57 0.95 -9.29
C VAL A 390 40.10 1.37 -7.91
N ARG A 391 39.34 1.09 -6.83
CA ARG A 391 39.66 1.41 -5.43
C ARG A 391 39.93 2.90 -5.18
N ARG A 392 39.20 3.77 -5.87
CA ARG A 392 39.36 5.23 -5.77
C ARG A 392 38.02 5.95 -5.68
N CYS A 393 38.07 7.18 -5.15
CA CYS A 393 36.95 8.10 -5.24
C CYS A 393 36.82 8.58 -6.69
N VAL A 394 35.66 8.36 -7.30
CA VAL A 394 35.33 8.85 -8.64
C VAL A 394 34.84 10.28 -8.57
N GLN A 395 33.96 10.56 -7.60
CA GLN A 395 33.32 11.85 -7.47
C GLN A 395 33.12 12.21 -6.00
N LYS A 396 33.27 13.50 -5.71
CA LYS A 396 33.00 14.08 -4.41
C LYS A 396 32.17 15.34 -4.61
N PHE A 397 31.08 15.47 -3.86
CA PHE A 397 30.27 16.67 -3.88
C PHE A 397 29.79 17.05 -2.47
N LEU A 398 29.44 18.32 -2.31
CA LEU A 398 28.87 18.86 -1.07
C LEU A 398 27.35 18.66 -1.09
N ASP A 399 26.80 18.14 0.01
CA ASP A 399 25.35 18.06 0.23
C ASP A 399 24.81 19.44 0.61
N ASP A 400 23.87 19.95 -0.19
CA ASP A 400 23.36 21.32 -0.13
C ASP A 400 22.71 21.63 1.22
N GLY A 401 23.26 22.62 1.94
CA GLY A 401 22.76 23.02 3.25
C GLY A 401 22.89 21.95 4.36
N CYS A 402 23.62 20.86 4.14
CA CYS A 402 23.85 19.84 5.17
C CYS A 402 25.07 20.20 6.03
N LEU A 403 24.85 20.33 7.35
CA LEU A 403 25.91 20.57 8.33
C LEU A 403 26.51 19.30 8.94
N LYS A 404 25.76 18.20 8.91
CA LYS A 404 26.19 16.89 9.40
C LYS A 404 25.20 15.83 8.93
N GLY A 405 25.54 15.08 7.89
CA GLY A 405 24.67 14.02 7.41
C GLY A 405 24.90 12.71 8.16
N GLN A 406 23.77 12.05 8.44
CA GLN A 406 23.65 10.91 9.33
C GLN A 406 23.29 9.64 8.57
N THR A 407 22.49 9.77 7.52
CA THR A 407 21.90 8.66 6.78
C THR A 407 21.92 8.91 5.29
N LEU A 408 21.93 7.83 4.53
CA LEU A 408 21.93 7.85 3.08
C LEU A 408 21.15 6.63 2.61
N ALA A 409 20.30 6.82 1.60
CA ALA A 409 19.54 5.75 0.96
C ALA A 409 19.54 5.97 -0.56
N LEU A 410 19.67 4.89 -1.31
CA LEU A 410 19.57 4.89 -2.77
C LEU A 410 18.27 4.16 -3.15
N SER A 411 17.52 4.70 -4.09
CA SER A 411 16.35 4.02 -4.66
C SER A 411 16.78 2.74 -5.37
N ALA A 412 15.93 1.72 -5.37
CA ALA A 412 16.21 0.46 -6.06
C ALA A 412 16.46 0.67 -7.57
N ASP A 413 15.79 1.63 -8.20
CA ASP A 413 15.99 1.98 -9.62
C ASP A 413 17.19 2.91 -9.88
N GLU A 414 17.94 3.28 -8.83
CA GLU A 414 19.07 4.22 -8.88
C GLU A 414 18.76 5.59 -9.52
N ARG A 415 17.48 6.01 -9.45
CA ARG A 415 17.03 7.34 -9.91
C ARG A 415 17.15 8.39 -8.82
N PHE A 416 16.97 8.01 -7.56
CA PHE A 416 16.96 8.93 -6.44
C PHE A 416 18.01 8.56 -5.40
N LEU A 417 18.73 9.57 -4.93
CA LEU A 417 19.61 9.48 -3.76
C LEU A 417 19.06 10.41 -2.67
N ALA A 418 18.72 9.84 -1.52
CA ALA A 418 18.29 10.61 -0.36
C ALA A 418 19.43 10.72 0.65
N THR A 419 19.75 11.94 1.09
CA THR A 419 20.69 12.21 2.17
C THR A 419 19.94 12.83 3.35
N GLY A 420 20.19 12.30 4.55
CA GLY A 420 19.53 12.74 5.78
C GLY A 420 20.50 13.48 6.68
N CYS A 421 20.14 14.70 7.08
CA CYS A 421 20.92 15.55 7.97
C CYS A 421 20.55 15.37 9.45
N ASP A 422 21.47 15.74 10.33
CA ASP A 422 21.27 15.86 11.78
C ASP A 422 20.21 16.90 12.14
N SER A 423 20.00 17.92 11.29
CA SER A 423 18.95 18.93 11.45
C SER A 423 17.54 18.42 11.14
N GLY A 424 17.40 17.21 10.58
CA GLY A 424 16.11 16.65 10.14
C GLY A 424 15.76 16.93 8.68
N ILE A 425 16.56 17.75 7.99
CA ILE A 425 16.42 18.00 6.55
C ILE A 425 16.84 16.74 5.79
N VAL A 426 16.03 16.34 4.81
CA VAL A 426 16.37 15.30 3.85
C VAL A 426 16.44 15.90 2.46
N ASN A 427 17.58 15.78 1.81
CA ASN A 427 17.77 16.21 0.44
C ASN A 427 17.61 15.01 -0.49
N VAL A 428 16.84 15.19 -1.56
CA VAL A 428 16.65 14.19 -2.61
C VAL A 428 17.33 14.69 -3.88
N TYR A 429 18.25 13.88 -4.40
CA TYR A 429 19.02 14.16 -5.61
C TYR A 429 18.66 13.18 -6.72
N ASP A 430 18.86 13.61 -7.97
CA ASP A 430 18.89 12.70 -9.11
C ASP A 430 20.20 11.90 -9.08
N ALA A 431 20.09 10.60 -8.79
CA ALA A 431 21.23 9.72 -8.70
C ALA A 431 21.83 9.41 -10.08
N GLN A 432 21.06 9.39 -11.17
CA GLN A 432 21.61 9.10 -12.50
C GLN A 432 22.58 10.19 -12.94
N TYR A 433 22.26 11.45 -12.64
CA TYR A 433 23.16 12.58 -12.87
C TYR A 433 24.46 12.42 -12.07
N LEU A 434 24.35 12.06 -10.79
CA LEU A 434 25.50 11.90 -9.90
C LEU A 434 26.37 10.68 -10.23
N LEU A 435 25.79 9.59 -10.75
CA LEU A 435 26.50 8.34 -11.05
C LEU A 435 27.26 8.38 -12.39
N LYS A 436 26.77 9.17 -13.35
CA LYS A 436 27.38 9.29 -14.70
C LYS A 436 28.64 10.15 -14.71
N GLY A 437 28.86 10.99 -13.70
CA GLY A 437 30.14 11.68 -13.44
C GLY A 437 30.62 12.64 -14.53
N ARG A 438 29.78 13.02 -15.51
CA ARG A 438 30.21 13.87 -16.63
C ARG A 438 30.25 15.36 -16.32
N ASP A 439 29.37 15.86 -15.44
CA ASP A 439 29.26 17.30 -15.16
C ASP A 439 28.91 17.58 -13.69
N ALA A 440 29.51 16.82 -12.77
CA ALA A 440 29.23 17.00 -11.35
C ALA A 440 29.82 18.32 -10.85
N SER A 441 29.03 19.39 -10.93
CA SER A 441 29.23 20.58 -10.10
C SER A 441 29.60 20.13 -8.69
N ARG A 442 30.59 20.79 -8.09
CA ARG A 442 31.06 20.50 -6.73
C ARG A 442 29.92 20.53 -5.70
N THR A 443 28.81 21.17 -6.04
CA THR A 443 27.57 21.33 -5.27
C THR A 443 26.38 21.05 -6.20
N PRO A 444 25.91 19.80 -6.34
CA PRO A 444 24.67 19.50 -7.07
C PRO A 444 23.48 20.12 -6.34
N LYS A 445 22.53 20.65 -7.09
CA LYS A 445 21.29 21.17 -6.51
C LYS A 445 20.33 20.01 -6.24
N PRO A 446 19.76 19.88 -5.02
CA PRO A 446 18.77 18.86 -4.74
C PRO A 446 17.48 19.12 -5.52
N LEU A 447 16.82 18.05 -5.96
CA LEU A 447 15.49 18.10 -6.58
C LEU A 447 14.47 18.64 -5.58
N LYS A 448 14.56 18.16 -4.32
CA LYS A 448 13.71 18.61 -3.22
C LYS A 448 14.45 18.52 -1.89
N CYS A 449 14.26 19.55 -1.07
CA CYS A 449 14.60 19.52 0.35
C CYS A 449 13.33 19.25 1.16
N VAL A 450 13.20 18.03 1.70
CA VAL A 450 12.09 17.62 2.57
C VAL A 450 12.40 18.06 4.00
N LYS A 451 11.53 18.88 4.59
CA LYS A 451 11.76 19.52 5.90
C LYS A 451 10.70 19.15 6.94
N ASN A 452 10.05 18.00 6.78
CA ASN A 452 8.94 17.57 7.63
C ASN A 452 9.39 17.07 9.02
N ILE A 453 10.64 16.63 9.16
CA ILE A 453 11.21 16.16 10.42
C ILE A 453 12.20 17.21 10.93
N VAL A 454 12.13 17.53 12.23
CA VAL A 454 12.94 18.58 12.89
C VAL A 454 14.02 18.01 13.81
N THR A 455 14.30 16.71 13.69
CA THR A 455 15.25 15.98 14.55
C THR A 455 16.14 15.10 13.67
N PRO A 456 17.31 14.63 14.16
CA PRO A 456 18.25 13.87 13.34
C PRO A 456 17.62 12.68 12.64
N VAL A 457 17.80 12.59 11.32
CA VAL A 457 17.25 11.49 10.52
C VAL A 457 18.09 10.23 10.76
N THR A 458 17.50 9.24 11.42
CA THR A 458 18.21 8.02 11.84
C THR A 458 17.97 6.82 10.96
N SER A 459 16.87 6.80 10.21
CA SER A 459 16.58 5.76 9.23
C SER A 459 15.98 6.38 7.97
N LEU A 460 16.53 6.01 6.82
CA LEU A 460 15.99 6.30 5.50
C LEU A 460 15.85 4.97 4.77
N ALA A 461 14.72 4.75 4.11
CA ALA A 461 14.50 3.57 3.29
C ALA A 461 13.62 3.93 2.11
N PHE A 462 14.03 3.55 0.90
CA PHE A 462 13.14 3.55 -0.25
C PHE A 462 12.36 2.24 -0.28
N ASN A 463 11.18 2.28 -0.87
CA ASN A 463 10.50 1.07 -1.32
C ASN A 463 11.29 0.41 -2.47
N GLU A 464 11.10 -0.90 -2.69
CA GLU A 464 11.75 -1.60 -3.81
C GLU A 464 11.24 -1.07 -5.15
N SER A 465 9.95 -0.71 -5.27
CA SER A 465 9.41 -0.01 -6.45
C SER A 465 9.93 1.42 -6.61
N SER A 466 10.70 1.94 -5.65
CA SER A 466 11.23 3.30 -5.63
C SER A 466 10.17 4.43 -5.61
N GLU A 467 8.88 4.12 -5.40
CA GLU A 467 7.78 5.12 -5.38
C GLU A 467 7.60 5.83 -4.03
N ILE A 468 8.06 5.21 -2.93
CA ILE A 468 7.95 5.75 -1.58
C ILE A 468 9.33 5.87 -0.95
N LEU A 469 9.59 7.03 -0.33
CA LEU A 469 10.70 7.26 0.57
C LEU A 469 10.18 7.36 2.00
N LEU A 470 10.67 6.51 2.89
CA LEU A 470 10.42 6.60 4.32
C LEU A 470 11.56 7.34 5.02
N ILE A 471 11.15 8.28 5.88
CA ILE A 471 12.04 9.08 6.72
C ILE A 471 11.63 8.85 8.17
N ALA A 472 12.58 8.46 9.02
CA ALA A 472 12.33 8.24 10.44
C ALA A 472 13.44 8.79 11.34
N SER A 473 13.03 9.24 12.54
CA SER A 473 13.91 9.71 13.61
C SER A 473 13.57 9.05 14.93
N ARG A 474 14.59 8.49 15.59
CA ARG A 474 14.46 7.89 16.93
C ARG A 474 14.31 8.88 18.07
N TYR A 475 14.60 10.16 17.85
CA TYR A 475 14.72 11.15 18.93
C TYR A 475 13.37 11.68 19.41
N LYS A 476 12.38 11.71 18.52
CA LYS A 476 11.03 12.18 18.82
C LYS A 476 10.03 11.03 18.60
N PRO A 477 9.02 10.85 19.48
CA PRO A 477 7.96 9.89 19.21
C PRO A 477 7.22 10.27 17.93
N GLU A 478 6.82 9.26 17.17
CA GLU A 478 6.02 9.38 15.94
C GLU A 478 6.68 10.22 14.85
N ALA A 479 7.99 10.44 14.94
CA ALA A 479 8.78 11.09 13.91
C ALA A 479 9.07 10.12 12.75
N VAL A 480 8.02 9.70 12.05
CA VAL A 480 8.09 8.97 10.78
C VAL A 480 7.27 9.74 9.75
N LYS A 481 7.79 9.90 8.55
CA LYS A 481 7.04 10.42 7.40
C LYS A 481 7.35 9.60 6.16
N MET A 482 6.35 9.49 5.29
CA MET A 482 6.50 8.91 3.97
C MET A 482 6.36 10.01 2.93
N VAL A 483 7.18 9.93 1.89
CA VAL A 483 7.24 10.89 0.80
C VAL A 483 7.06 10.11 -0.49
N HIS A 484 6.12 10.55 -1.33
CA HIS A 484 5.99 10.03 -2.68
C HIS A 484 7.16 10.55 -3.52
N THR A 485 7.88 9.67 -4.21
CA THR A 485 9.13 10.04 -4.90
C THR A 485 8.88 10.76 -6.23
N GLY A 486 7.80 10.43 -6.96
CA GLY A 486 7.49 11.07 -8.24
C GLY A 486 7.13 12.56 -8.10
N SER A 487 6.35 12.91 -7.09
CA SER A 487 5.95 14.30 -6.80
C SER A 487 6.82 14.97 -5.73
N LEU A 488 7.62 14.21 -5.00
CA LEU A 488 8.42 14.66 -3.85
C LEU A 488 7.57 15.36 -2.77
N THR A 489 6.32 14.92 -2.61
CA THR A 489 5.37 15.40 -1.60
C THR A 489 5.19 14.38 -0.49
N ALA A 490 5.10 14.86 0.76
CA ALA A 490 4.83 14.01 1.91
C ALA A 490 3.35 13.61 1.94
N PHE A 491 3.06 12.34 2.22
CA PHE A 491 1.69 11.87 2.42
C PHE A 491 1.07 12.54 3.65
N SER A 492 -0.14 13.07 3.49
CA SER A 492 -0.82 13.84 4.54
C SER A 492 -1.40 12.95 5.63
N ASN A 493 -1.87 11.75 5.27
CA ASN A 493 -2.53 10.82 6.17
C ASN A 493 -1.59 9.93 7.00
N PHE A 494 -0.28 9.97 6.74
CA PHE A 494 0.72 9.18 7.46
C PHE A 494 1.69 10.06 8.28
N PRO A 495 1.96 9.75 9.56
CA PRO A 495 1.32 8.73 10.38
C PRO A 495 -0.08 9.18 10.81
N GLY A 496 -1.02 8.24 10.92
CA GLY A 496 -2.39 8.57 11.34
C GLY A 496 -2.46 8.99 12.81
N VAL A 497 -3.32 9.96 13.14
CA VAL A 497 -3.48 10.56 14.49
C VAL A 497 -3.76 9.51 15.59
N ARG A 498 -4.42 8.40 15.23
CA ARG A 498 -4.76 7.32 16.18
C ARG A 498 -3.59 6.36 16.43
N HIS A 499 -2.53 6.40 15.62
CA HIS A 499 -1.50 5.37 15.61
C HIS A 499 -0.22 5.83 16.32
N LYS A 500 -0.03 5.34 17.55
CA LYS A 500 1.17 5.62 18.33
C LYS A 500 2.29 4.64 17.97
N PHE A 501 3.24 5.08 17.15
CA PHE A 501 4.45 4.31 16.79
C PHE A 501 5.60 4.46 17.79
N ARG A 502 5.42 5.30 18.83
CA ARG A 502 6.46 5.70 19.79
C ARG A 502 7.72 6.14 19.03
N ASN A 503 8.92 5.87 19.54
CA ASN A 503 10.17 6.29 18.91
C ASN A 503 10.66 5.26 17.90
N PRO A 504 10.59 5.55 16.58
CA PRO A 504 11.03 4.63 15.53
C PRO A 504 12.57 4.55 15.51
N SER A 505 13.15 3.37 15.64
CA SER A 505 14.60 3.17 15.62
C SER A 505 15.12 2.69 14.27
N CYS A 506 14.38 1.81 13.60
CA CYS A 506 14.73 1.19 12.34
C CYS A 506 13.46 0.93 11.50
N ALA A 507 13.63 0.85 10.19
CA ALA A 507 12.55 0.61 9.24
C ALA A 507 13.05 -0.25 8.09
N ALA A 508 12.17 -1.08 7.53
CA ALA A 508 12.44 -1.86 6.32
C ALA A 508 11.15 -2.08 5.54
N PHE A 509 11.25 -2.14 4.21
CA PHE A 509 10.18 -2.54 3.31
C PHE A 509 10.34 -4.02 2.92
N SER A 510 9.24 -4.69 2.59
CA SER A 510 9.27 -6.02 1.96
C SER A 510 9.72 -5.91 0.49
N PRO A 511 10.21 -7.00 -0.11
CA PRO A 511 10.72 -6.99 -1.48
C PRO A 511 9.70 -6.52 -2.53
N ASN A 512 8.41 -6.84 -2.39
CA ASN A 512 7.37 -6.32 -3.31
C ASN A 512 6.72 -5.01 -2.81
N GLY A 513 7.18 -4.45 -1.69
CA GLY A 513 6.66 -3.21 -1.10
C GLY A 513 5.31 -3.32 -0.40
N GLY A 514 4.72 -4.51 -0.35
CA GLY A 514 3.43 -4.79 0.32
C GLY A 514 3.45 -4.55 1.82
N PHE A 515 4.59 -4.78 2.47
CA PHE A 515 4.73 -4.59 3.91
C PHE A 515 5.82 -3.60 4.28
N LEU A 516 5.58 -2.88 5.37
CA LEU A 516 6.54 -2.05 6.06
C LEU A 516 6.64 -2.49 7.52
N ALA A 517 7.86 -2.77 7.97
CA ALA A 517 8.14 -2.97 9.39
C ALA A 517 8.80 -1.71 9.98
N LEU A 518 8.27 -1.25 11.11
CA LEU A 518 8.81 -0.15 11.92
C LEU A 518 9.18 -0.67 13.31
N GLY A 519 10.47 -0.64 13.61
CA GLY A 519 11.01 -1.02 14.91
C GLY A 519 11.03 0.18 15.84
N SER A 520 10.75 -0.05 17.12
CA SER A 520 10.80 1.00 18.15
C SER A 520 11.97 0.81 19.13
N THR A 521 12.32 1.90 19.82
CA THR A 521 13.35 1.87 20.88
C THR A 521 12.96 1.04 22.11
N ILE A 522 11.69 0.70 22.29
CA ILE A 522 11.23 -0.15 23.39
C ILE A 522 11.38 -1.64 23.03
N GLY A 523 11.39 -1.95 21.72
CA GLY A 523 11.50 -3.30 21.21
C GLY A 523 10.28 -3.77 20.42
N ALA A 524 9.21 -2.97 20.30
CA ALA A 524 8.05 -3.34 19.49
C ALA A 524 8.36 -3.24 17.99
N ALA A 525 8.06 -4.30 17.23
CA ALA A 525 8.10 -4.33 15.77
C ALA A 525 6.68 -4.18 15.22
N ASN A 526 6.34 -2.98 14.75
CA ASN A 526 5.03 -2.69 14.16
C ASN A 526 5.04 -3.02 12.67
N LEU A 527 4.05 -3.78 12.21
CA LEU A 527 3.87 -4.12 10.80
C LEU A 527 2.72 -3.29 10.21
N ILE A 528 2.92 -2.79 9.00
CA ILE A 528 1.94 -2.03 8.24
C ILE A 528 1.89 -2.64 6.84
N ARG A 529 0.69 -2.92 6.33
CA ARG A 529 0.46 -3.33 4.95
C ARG A 529 0.07 -2.12 4.12
N ILE A 530 0.70 -1.95 2.98
CA ILE A 530 0.37 -0.92 1.99
C ILE A 530 -0.46 -1.60 0.92
N ASN A 531 -1.75 -1.27 0.83
CA ASN A 531 -2.71 -2.01 0.00
C ASN A 531 -2.51 -1.80 -1.51
N HIS A 532 -1.71 -0.80 -1.88
CA HIS A 532 -1.36 -0.50 -3.26
C HIS A 532 -0.49 -1.58 -3.91
N TYR A 533 0.35 -2.23 -3.12
CA TYR A 533 1.28 -3.25 -3.62
C TYR A 533 0.70 -4.64 -3.41
N GLY A 534 1.26 -5.61 -4.14
CA GLY A 534 0.95 -7.02 -3.95
C GLY A 534 1.32 -7.53 -2.56
N ASN A 535 1.11 -8.83 -2.36
CA ASN A 535 1.63 -9.51 -1.17
C ASN A 535 3.19 -9.51 -1.17
N TYR A 536 3.76 -10.02 -0.08
CA TYR A 536 5.18 -10.00 0.33
C TYR A 536 6.20 -9.52 -0.71
#